data_AF-A0A8J3DSN9-F1
#
_entry.id   AF-A0A8J3DSN9-F1
#
_cell.length_a   1.000
_cell.length_b   1.000
_cell.length_c   1.000
_cell.angle_alpha   90.00
_cell.angle_beta   90.00
_cell.angle_gamma   90.00
#
_symmetry.space_group_name_H-M   'P 1'
#
loop_
_entity.id
_entity.type
_entity.pdbx_description
1 polymer ?
#
loop_
_entity_poly.entity_id
_entity_poly.type
_entity_poly.pdbx_seq_one_letter_code
_entity_poly.pdbx_strand_id
1 'polypeptide(L)'
;MAEVVAVCSSSEHSFSKPVRDVITLEAGLGVAGDAHEGVTVKHRSRVANDPTQPNLRQVHLIHAELFDLLRSKGYIVTPGELG
;
A
#
# COMPACT_ATOMS: atom_id res chain seq x y z
N MET A 1 9.67 18.42 9.16
CA MET A 1 8.91 18.33 7.90
C MET A 1 8.68 16.85 7.64
N ALA A 2 7.50 16.43 7.19
CA ALA A 2 7.28 15.04 6.83
C ALA A 2 7.94 14.75 5.46
N GLU A 3 8.53 13.57 5.32
CA GLU A 3 9.21 13.12 4.10
C GLU A 3 8.77 11.70 3.76
N VAL A 4 8.62 11.41 2.47
CA VAL A 4 8.36 10.05 1.97
C VAL A 4 9.70 9.40 1.67
N VAL A 5 10.09 8.42 2.48
CA VAL A 5 11.40 7.75 2.36
C VAL A 5 11.43 6.63 1.29
N ALA A 6 10.26 6.12 0.91
CA ALA A 6 10.11 5.09 -0.12
C ALA A 6 8.66 5.06 -0.62
N VAL A 7 8.49 4.60 -1.86
CA VAL A 7 7.19 4.31 -2.47
C VAL A 7 7.20 2.90 -3.07
N CYS A 8 6.09 2.17 -2.94
CA CYS A 8 6.00 0.79 -3.40
C CYS A 8 4.67 0.54 -4.10
N SER A 9 4.70 -0.22 -5.20
CA SER A 9 3.51 -0.61 -5.95
C SER A 9 3.70 -1.96 -6.63
N SER A 10 2.60 -2.71 -6.75
CA SER A 10 2.57 -4.00 -7.45
C SER A 10 1.26 -4.17 -8.19
N SER A 11 1.31 -4.67 -9.42
CA SER A 11 0.11 -5.08 -10.18
C SER A 11 -0.51 -6.38 -9.64
N GLU A 12 0.17 -7.05 -8.71
CA GLU A 12 -0.28 -8.33 -8.13
C GLU A 12 -0.81 -8.13 -6.70
N HIS A 13 -1.89 -8.84 -6.35
CA HIS A 13 -2.40 -8.93 -4.98
C HIS A 13 -1.48 -9.79 -4.09
N SER A 14 -0.35 -9.20 -3.73
CA SER A 14 0.69 -9.78 -2.86
C SER A 14 0.84 -8.94 -1.59
N PHE A 15 1.30 -9.57 -0.51
CA PHE A 15 1.53 -8.88 0.76
C PHE A 15 2.72 -7.91 0.68
N SER A 16 3.74 -8.27 -0.10
CA SER A 16 4.90 -7.42 -0.31
C SER A 16 4.84 -6.74 -1.67
N LYS A 17 5.25 -5.48 -1.73
CA LYS A 17 5.36 -4.70 -2.97
C LYS A 17 6.80 -4.25 -3.17
N PRO A 18 7.35 -4.37 -4.39
CA PRO A 18 8.68 -3.84 -4.68
C PRO A 18 8.70 -2.32 -4.54
N VAL A 19 9.83 -1.81 -4.07
CA VAL A 19 10.13 -0.36 -4.07
C VAL A 19 10.21 0.15 -5.51
N ARG A 20 9.71 1.36 -5.73
CA ARG A 20 9.78 2.08 -7.02
C ARG A 20 10.50 3.40 -6.82
N ASP A 21 11.15 3.87 -7.87
CA ASP A 21 11.76 5.21 -7.87
C ASP A 21 10.68 6.31 -7.85
N VAL A 22 9.53 6.03 -8.49
CA VAL A 22 8.39 6.95 -8.57
C VAL A 22 7.08 6.17 -8.63
N ILE A 23 6.03 6.78 -8.11
CA ILE A 23 4.64 6.34 -8.32
C ILE A 23 3.79 7.54 -8.74
N THR A 24 2.71 7.28 -9.45
CA THR A 24 1.71 8.29 -9.83
C THR A 24 0.46 8.11 -8.98
N LEU A 25 0.01 9.18 -8.33
CA LEU A 25 -1.26 9.20 -7.61
C LEU A 25 -2.36 9.74 -8.52
N GLU A 26 -3.39 8.95 -8.73
CA GLU A 26 -4.57 9.31 -9.51
C GLU A 26 -5.77 9.53 -8.56
N ALA A 27 -6.32 10.75 -8.60
CA ALA A 27 -7.37 11.16 -7.69
C ALA A 27 -8.59 10.23 -7.79
N GLY A 28 -9.01 9.65 -6.67
CA GLY A 28 -10.15 8.73 -6.63
C GLY A 28 -9.85 7.31 -7.16
N LEU A 29 -8.61 7.03 -7.60
CA LEU A 29 -8.20 5.71 -8.09
C LEU A 29 -7.09 5.09 -7.24
N GLY A 30 -6.15 5.90 -6.73
CA GLY A 30 -5.01 5.43 -5.94
C GLY A 30 -3.71 5.49 -6.72
N VAL A 31 -2.88 4.45 -6.62
CA VAL A 31 -1.59 4.38 -7.32
C VAL A 31 -1.77 3.74 -8.69
N ALA A 32 -1.37 4.43 -9.76
CA ALA A 32 -1.45 3.90 -11.12
C ALA A 32 -0.64 2.59 -11.26
N GLY A 33 -1.28 1.55 -11.78
CA GLY A 33 -0.73 0.21 -11.97
C GLY A 33 -0.69 -0.66 -10.72
N ASP A 34 -1.20 -0.21 -9.57
CA ASP A 34 -1.30 -1.04 -8.37
C ASP A 34 -2.54 -1.94 -8.41
N ALA A 35 -2.45 -3.14 -7.82
CA ALA A 35 -3.57 -4.08 -7.71
C ALA A 35 -4.78 -3.49 -6.97
N HIS A 36 -4.57 -2.45 -6.16
CA HIS A 36 -5.63 -1.76 -5.42
C HIS A 36 -6.18 -0.53 -6.16
N GLU A 37 -5.72 -0.23 -7.36
CA GLU A 37 -6.20 0.89 -8.18
C GLU A 37 -7.67 0.71 -8.58
N GLY A 38 -8.48 1.74 -8.34
CA GLY A 38 -9.85 1.83 -8.83
C GLY A 38 -10.82 2.46 -7.84
N VAL A 39 -12.00 2.80 -8.35
CA VAL A 39 -13.05 3.49 -7.60
C VAL A 39 -13.78 2.60 -6.59
N THR A 40 -13.78 1.27 -6.79
CA THR A 40 -14.44 0.30 -5.91
C THR A 40 -13.47 -0.54 -5.09
N VAL A 41 -13.95 -1.07 -3.97
CA VAL A 41 -13.18 -1.89 -3.04
C VAL A 41 -12.47 -3.05 -3.74
N LYS A 42 -11.20 -3.27 -3.41
CA LYS A 42 -10.37 -4.35 -3.97
C LYS A 42 -10.05 -5.47 -2.98
N HIS A 43 -10.34 -5.25 -1.70
CA HIS A 43 -10.11 -6.25 -0.65
C HIS A 43 -11.10 -7.41 -0.76
N ARG A 44 -10.60 -8.63 -1.02
CA ARG A 44 -11.40 -9.83 -1.36
C ARG A 44 -12.61 -10.07 -0.45
N SER A 45 -12.44 -9.98 0.87
CA SER A 45 -13.56 -10.18 1.80
C SER A 45 -14.63 -9.09 1.72
N ARG A 46 -14.26 -7.85 1.38
CA ARG A 46 -15.22 -6.74 1.23
C ARG A 46 -15.90 -6.78 -0.13
N VAL A 47 -15.17 -7.15 -1.17
CA VAL A 47 -15.71 -7.44 -2.51
C VAL A 47 -16.79 -8.52 -2.42
N ALA A 48 -16.54 -9.58 -1.65
CA ALA A 48 -17.53 -10.64 -1.45
C ALA A 48 -18.81 -10.15 -0.73
N ASN A 49 -18.71 -9.14 0.13
CA ASN A 49 -19.86 -8.55 0.80
C ASN A 49 -20.63 -7.59 -0.12
N ASP A 50 -19.93 -6.67 -0.78
CA ASP A 50 -20.49 -5.76 -1.78
C ASP A 50 -19.36 -5.17 -2.66
N PRO A 51 -19.29 -5.56 -3.93
CA PRO A 51 -18.23 -5.12 -4.85
C PRO A 51 -18.40 -3.66 -5.31
N THR A 52 -19.53 -3.00 -5.01
CA THR A 52 -19.82 -1.63 -5.45
C THR A 52 -19.37 -0.56 -4.47
N GLN A 53 -18.96 -0.96 -3.26
CA GLN A 53 -18.50 -0.01 -2.24
C GLN A 53 -17.30 0.82 -2.71
N PRO A 54 -17.21 2.10 -2.33
CA PRO A 54 -16.09 2.95 -2.68
C PRO A 54 -14.77 2.42 -2.13
N ASN A 55 -13.70 2.60 -2.89
CA ASN A 55 -12.36 2.24 -2.46
C ASN A 55 -11.80 3.26 -1.45
N LEU A 56 -11.92 2.96 -0.17
CA LEU A 56 -11.33 3.79 0.90
C LEU A 56 -9.89 3.39 1.25
N ARG A 57 -9.29 2.44 0.50
CA ARG A 57 -7.96 1.83 0.78
C ARG A 57 -7.02 1.98 -0.41
N GLN A 58 -7.03 3.16 -1.01
CA GLN A 58 -6.26 3.51 -2.22
C GLN A 58 -4.75 3.58 -1.97
N VAL A 59 -4.35 3.98 -0.76
CA VAL A 59 -2.95 4.07 -0.33
C VAL A 59 -2.84 3.63 1.13
N HIS A 60 -1.68 3.07 1.48
CA HIS A 60 -1.32 2.72 2.85
C HIS A 60 -0.07 3.51 3.22
N LEU A 61 -0.14 4.30 4.30
CA LEU A 61 0.99 5.05 4.82
C LEU A 61 1.52 4.33 6.07
N ILE A 62 2.80 4.01 6.06
CA ILE A 62 3.50 3.40 7.19
C ILE A 62 4.61 4.34 7.62
N HIS A 63 4.64 4.68 8.91
CA HIS A 63 5.66 5.53 9.49
C HIS A 63 7.00 4.78 9.56
N ALA A 64 8.09 5.42 9.13
CA ALA A 64 9.41 4.79 9.11
C ALA A 64 9.88 4.31 10.51
N GLU A 65 9.44 5.01 11.57
CA GLU A 65 9.74 4.68 12.97
C GLU A 65 9.18 3.31 13.40
N LEU A 66 8.18 2.78 12.70
CA LEU A 66 7.73 1.40 12.89
C LEU A 66 8.84 0.39 12.55
N PHE A 67 9.61 0.63 11.49
CA PHE A 67 10.68 -0.27 11.09
C PHE A 67 11.82 -0.30 12.12
N ASP A 68 12.15 0.85 12.71
CA ASP A 68 13.13 0.94 13.79
C ASP A 68 12.64 0.22 15.05
N LEU A 69 11.36 0.39 15.40
CA LEU A 69 10.72 -0.34 16.49
C LEU A 69 10.78 -1.86 16.25
N LEU A 70 10.43 -2.33 15.06
CA LEU A 70 10.48 -3.75 14.69
C LEU A 70 11.91 -4.30 14.74
N ARG A 71 12.90 -3.52 14.26
CA ARG A 71 14.32 -3.86 14.33
C ARG A 71 14.79 -4.02 15.78
N SER A 72 14.38 -3.12 16.68
CA SER A 72 14.70 -3.22 18.12
C SER A 72 14.14 -4.49 18.78
N LYS A 73 13.11 -5.08 18.19
CA LYS A 73 12.49 -6.35 18.62
C LYS A 73 13.05 -7.58 17.89
N GLY A 74 14.07 -7.41 17.05
CA GLY A 74 14.71 -8.49 16.30
C GLY A 74 14.07 -8.83 14.96
N TYR A 75 13.12 -8.03 14.46
CA TYR A 75 12.51 -8.21 13.15
C TYR A 75 13.15 -7.27 12.12
N ILE A 76 13.65 -7.83 11.02
CA ILE A 76 14.16 -7.03 9.89
C ILE A 76 13.01 -6.87 8.90
N VAL A 77 12.46 -5.66 8.84
CA VAL A 77 11.37 -5.30 7.92
C VAL A 77 11.77 -4.06 7.14
N THR A 78 11.53 -4.08 5.83
CA THR A 78 11.88 -2.98 4.91
C THR A 78 10.64 -2.39 4.20
N PRO A 79 10.75 -1.19 3.58
CA PRO A 79 9.63 -0.60 2.87
C PRO A 79 9.04 -1.54 1.81
N GLY A 80 7.71 -1.65 1.79
CA GLY A 80 7.00 -2.53 0.87
C GLY A 80 6.78 -3.95 1.39
N GLU A 81 7.39 -4.36 2.50
CA GLU A 81 7.16 -5.70 3.07
C GLU A 81 5.89 -5.81 3.94
N LEU A 82 5.18 -4.70 4.16
CA LEU A 82 3.93 -4.64 4.92
C LEU A 82 2.83 -3.99 4.06
N GLY A 83 2.11 -4.78 3.26
CA GLY A 83 1.17 -4.29 2.23
C GLY A 83 -0.08 -5.13 2.01
#